data_AF-A0A7C2LL24-F1
#
_entry.id   AF-A0A7C2LL24-F1
#
_cell.length_a   1.000
_cell.length_b   1.000
_cell.length_c   1.000
_cell.angle_alpha   90.00
_cell.angle_beta   90.00
_cell.angle_gamma   90.00
#
_symmetry.space_group_name_H-M   'P 1'
#
loop_
_entity.id
_entity.type
_entity.pdbx_description
1 polymer ?
#
loop_
_entity_poly.entity_id
_entity_poly.type
_entity_poly.pdbx_seq_one_letter_code
_entity_poly.pdbx_strand_id
1 'polypeptide(L)'
;MDKHELFDTDGNSRGYYSSNNKLNDLTGKEWLFWTRSVISKPYPPNLQHALRSRHGGQKPPELCRDLISVFTKQGAWVLDPF
;
A
#
# COMPACT_ATOMS: atom_id res chain seq x y z
N MET A 1 -19.86 2.26 -16.10
CA MET A 1 -18.50 2.48 -15.57
C MET A 1 -17.76 1.17 -15.67
N ASP A 2 -16.61 1.15 -16.31
CA ASP A 2 -15.85 -0.08 -16.53
C ASP A 2 -15.14 -0.50 -15.23
N LYS A 3 -15.42 -1.73 -14.79
CA LYS A 3 -14.79 -2.36 -13.63
C LYS A 3 -14.29 -3.73 -14.07
N HIS A 4 -13.03 -4.01 -13.79
CA HIS A 4 -12.43 -5.31 -14.06
C HIS A 4 -11.90 -5.91 -12.76
N GLU A 5 -12.02 -7.23 -12.66
CA GLU A 5 -11.47 -7.97 -11.53
C GLU A 5 -9.95 -8.09 -11.66
N LEU A 6 -9.25 -7.86 -10.57
CA LEU A 6 -7.80 -8.04 -10.49
C LEU A 6 -7.48 -9.27 -9.64
N PHE A 7 -6.39 -9.94 -10.00
CA PHE A 7 -5.88 -11.12 -9.31
C PHE A 7 -4.48 -10.85 -8.75
N ASP A 8 -4.14 -11.50 -7.64
CA ASP A 8 -2.78 -11.49 -7.11
C ASP A 8 -1.88 -12.50 -7.83
N THR A 9 -0.62 -12.60 -7.42
CA THR A 9 0.36 -13.53 -8.02
C THR A 9 0.01 -15.00 -7.83
N ASP A 10 -0.82 -15.30 -6.83
CA ASP A 10 -1.26 -16.66 -6.49
C ASP A 10 -2.60 -17.00 -7.16
N GLY A 11 -3.16 -16.08 -7.96
CA GLY A 11 -4.42 -16.24 -8.68
C GLY A 11 -5.67 -15.96 -7.83
N ASN A 12 -5.54 -15.43 -6.62
CA ASN A 12 -6.70 -15.06 -5.81
C ASN A 12 -7.26 -13.70 -6.22
N SER A 13 -8.58 -13.55 -6.14
CA SER A 13 -9.24 -12.27 -6.43
C SER A 13 -8.86 -11.21 -5.39
N ARG A 14 -8.26 -10.12 -5.89
CA ARG A 14 -8.06 -8.86 -5.17
C ARG A 14 -9.35 -8.05 -5.10
N GLY A 15 -10.35 -8.37 -5.93
CA GLY A 15 -11.61 -7.63 -6.09
C GLY A 15 -11.64 -6.76 -7.34
N TYR A 16 -12.69 -5.94 -7.47
CA TYR A 16 -12.91 -5.12 -8.66
C TYR A 16 -12.20 -3.77 -8.58
N TYR A 17 -11.41 -3.46 -9.60
CA TYR A 17 -10.83 -2.15 -9.85
C TYR A 17 -11.73 -1.35 -10.81
N SER A 18 -11.74 -0.03 -10.69
CA SER A 18 -12.44 0.86 -11.63
C SER A 18 -11.44 1.75 -12.37
N SER A 19 -11.56 1.83 -13.70
CA SER A 19 -10.72 2.71 -14.53
C SER A 19 -10.87 4.20 -14.21
N ASN A 20 -11.94 4.58 -13.51
CA ASN A 20 -12.15 5.93 -13.00
C ASN A 20 -11.35 6.26 -11.73
N ASN A 21 -10.67 5.27 -11.11
CA ASN A 21 -9.83 5.52 -9.95
C ASN A 21 -8.59 6.32 -10.36
N LYS A 22 -8.55 7.59 -9.95
CA LYS A 22 -7.43 8.52 -10.22
C LYS A 22 -6.46 8.65 -9.04
N LEU A 23 -6.79 8.09 -7.88
CA LEU A 23 -6.00 8.25 -6.65
C LEU A 23 -4.91 7.19 -6.54
N ASN A 24 -5.26 5.93 -6.76
CA ASN A 24 -4.38 4.78 -6.54
C ASN A 24 -4.74 3.58 -7.44
N ASP A 25 -4.03 2.47 -7.23
CA ASP A 25 -4.20 1.20 -7.94
C ASP A 25 -4.90 0.12 -7.09
N LEU A 26 -5.66 0.55 -6.07
CA LEU A 26 -6.39 -0.34 -5.17
C LEU A 26 -7.75 -0.74 -5.76
N THR A 27 -8.14 -2.00 -5.53
CA THR A 27 -9.52 -2.44 -5.75
C THR A 27 -10.45 -1.87 -4.66
N GLY A 28 -11.77 -1.94 -4.87
CA GLY A 28 -12.72 -1.53 -3.83
C GLY A 28 -12.59 -2.33 -2.52
N LYS A 29 -12.23 -3.63 -2.61
CA LYS A 29 -12.02 -4.50 -1.44
C LYS A 29 -10.80 -4.05 -0.64
N GLU A 30 -9.71 -3.71 -1.32
CA GLU A 30 -8.48 -3.22 -0.69
C GLU A 30 -8.68 -1.82 -0.10
N TRP A 31 -9.36 -0.92 -0.82
CA TRP A 31 -9.68 0.42 -0.33
C TRP A 31 -10.43 0.39 1.00
N LEU A 32 -11.43 -0.50 1.13
CA LEU A 32 -12.22 -0.64 2.35
C LEU A 32 -11.37 -1.02 3.59
N PHE A 33 -10.27 -1.75 3.40
CA PHE A 33 -9.34 -2.04 4.50
C PHE A 33 -8.62 -0.77 4.96
N TRP A 34 -8.16 0.06 4.01
CA TRP A 34 -7.40 1.28 4.28
C TRP A 34 -8.24 2.44 4.81
N THR A 35 -9.57 2.42 4.65
CA THR A 35 -10.47 3.42 5.24
C THR A 35 -10.71 3.24 6.74
N ARG A 36 -10.14 2.21 7.37
CA ARG A 36 -10.31 1.95 8.81
C ARG A 36 -9.49 2.94 9.64
N SER A 37 -10.06 3.41 10.75
CA SER A 37 -9.36 4.32 11.68
C SER A 37 -8.15 3.70 12.37
N VAL A 38 -8.12 2.37 12.47
CA VAL A 38 -6.99 1.60 13.01
C VAL A 38 -6.65 0.48 12.03
N ILE A 39 -5.38 0.41 11.64
CA ILE A 39 -4.87 -0.57 10.69
C ILE A 39 -4.01 -1.58 11.45
N SER A 40 -4.59 -2.73 11.77
CA SER A 40 -3.92 -3.81 12.50
C SER A 40 -3.09 -4.71 11.56
N LYS A 41 -2.16 -4.11 10.80
CA LYS A 41 -1.24 -4.85 9.92
C LYS A 41 0.12 -5.03 10.61
N PRO A 42 0.57 -6.28 10.85
CA PRO A 42 1.91 -6.51 11.36
C PRO A 42 2.96 -6.30 10.27
N TYR A 43 4.07 -5.63 10.62
CA TYR A 43 5.23 -5.47 9.75
C TYR A 43 6.42 -6.22 10.38
N PRO A 44 6.68 -7.46 9.98
CA PRO A 44 7.71 -8.29 10.60
C PRO A 44 9.13 -7.74 10.36
N PRO A 45 10.12 -8.16 11.17
CA PRO A 45 11.52 -7.85 10.91
C PRO A 45 11.94 -8.24 9.49
N ASN A 46 12.62 -7.33 8.80
CA ASN A 46 13.18 -7.55 7.47
C ASN A 46 14.71 -7.37 7.50
N LEU A 47 15.36 -7.46 6.33
CA LEU A 47 16.82 -7.36 6.17
C LEU A 47 17.46 -6.16 6.87
N GLN A 48 16.74 -5.04 7.02
CA GLN A 48 17.27 -3.81 7.60
C GLN A 48 16.96 -3.68 9.10
N HIS A 49 16.29 -4.65 9.72
CA HIS A 49 15.82 -4.55 11.10
C HIS A 49 16.95 -4.19 12.07
N ALA A 50 18.11 -4.84 11.97
CA ALA A 50 19.27 -4.54 12.81
C ALA A 50 19.76 -3.09 12.65
N LEU A 51 19.81 -2.56 11.42
CA LEU A 51 20.22 -1.18 11.14
C LEU A 51 19.22 -0.17 11.72
N ARG A 52 17.93 -0.43 11.51
CA ARG A 52 16.82 0.40 11.97
C ARG A 52 16.77 0.48 13.50
N SER A 53 17.02 -0.65 14.18
CA SER A 53 17.04 -0.71 15.64
C SER A 53 18.17 0.13 16.25
N ARG A 54 19.30 0.28 15.55
CA ARG A 54 20.39 1.17 15.99
C ARG A 54 20.03 2.66 15.87
N HIS A 55 19.29 3.05 14.82
CA HIS A 55 18.86 4.44 14.61
C HIS A 55 17.62 4.81 15.44
N GLY A 56 16.75 3.84 15.77
CA GLY A 56 15.54 4.02 16.58
C GLY A 56 14.37 4.75 15.88
N GLY A 57 14.65 5.66 14.95
CA GLY A 57 13.62 6.47 14.28
C GLY A 57 13.05 5.93 12.96
N GLN A 58 13.66 4.90 12.36
CA GLN A 58 13.28 4.47 11.00
C GLN A 58 11.99 3.63 11.03
N LYS A 59 10.97 3.98 10.22
CA LYS A 59 9.71 3.21 10.06
C LYS A 59 9.84 2.08 9.04
N PRO A 60 9.16 0.91 9.21
CA PRO A 60 9.36 -0.24 8.33
C PRO A 60 9.19 0.13 6.85
N PRO A 61 10.10 -0.28 5.95
CA PRO A 61 9.99 -0.02 4.52
C PRO A 61 8.63 -0.43 3.92
N GLU A 62 8.08 -1.55 4.38
CA GLU A 62 6.78 -2.07 3.93
C GLU A 62 5.64 -1.14 4.34
N LEU A 63 5.70 -0.54 5.53
CA LEU A 63 4.73 0.47 5.97
C LEU A 63 4.81 1.71 5.07
N CYS A 64 6.02 2.20 4.81
CA CYS A 64 6.22 3.35 3.92
C CYS A 64 5.68 3.07 2.51
N ARG A 65 6.00 1.90 1.95
CA ARG A 65 5.48 1.45 0.66
C ARG A 65 3.96 1.44 0.64
N ASP A 66 3.33 0.84 1.65
CA ASP A 66 1.88 0.74 1.71
C ASP A 66 1.22 2.13 1.78
N LEU A 67 1.75 3.04 2.60
CA LEU A 67 1.25 4.42 2.67
C LEU A 67 1.36 5.14 1.33
N ILE A 68 2.49 5.02 0.64
CA ILE A 68 2.67 5.60 -0.69
C ILE A 68 1.65 5.01 -1.66
N SER A 69 1.50 3.68 -1.72
CA SER A 69 0.54 3.01 -2.61
C SER A 69 -0.92 3.38 -2.36
N VAL A 70 -1.28 3.73 -1.13
CA VAL A 70 -2.66 4.15 -0.79
C VAL A 70 -2.97 5.54 -1.33
N PHE A 71 -1.99 6.44 -1.34
CA PHE A 71 -2.19 7.85 -1.71
C PHE A 71 -1.61 8.22 -3.08
N THR A 72 -1.07 7.25 -3.82
CA THR A 72 -0.49 7.48 -5.14
C THR A 72 -0.84 6.36 -6.12
N LYS A 73 -0.66 6.67 -7.40
CA LYS A 73 -0.87 5.76 -8.53
C LYS A 73 0.46 5.50 -9.24
N GLN A 74 0.60 4.36 -9.89
CA GLN A 74 1.79 4.07 -10.70
C GLN A 74 2.08 5.21 -11.68
N GLY A 75 3.33 5.68 -11.70
CA GLY A 75 3.78 6.81 -12.52
C GLY A 75 3.50 8.20 -11.93
N ALA A 76 2.85 8.30 -10.78
CA ALA A 76 2.71 9.55 -10.06
C ALA A 76 4.01 9.96 -9.35
N TRP A 77 4.12 11.25 -9.04
CA TRP A 77 5.24 11.80 -8.28
C TRP A 77 4.95 11.71 -6.78
N VAL A 78 5.94 11.25 -6.02
CA VAL A 78 5.97 11.35 -4.55
C VAL A 78 6.96 12.45 -4.21
N LEU A 79 6.47 13.49 -3.52
CA LEU A 79 7.34 14.49 -2.92
C LEU A 79 7.71 14.02 -1.52
N ASP A 80 9.01 13.94 -1.22
CA ASP A 80 9.56 13.70 0.12
C ASP A 80 10.26 14.98 0.59
N PRO A 81 9.53 15.92 1.22
CA PRO A 81 10.07 17.21 1.58
C PRO A 81 10.69 17.16 2.98
N PHE A 82 12.02 17.05 3.02
CA PHE A 82 12.94 17.28 4.15
C PHE A 82 12.66 16.56 5.48
#